data_AF-A0A951AIS0-F1
#
_entry.id   AF-A0A951AIS0-F1
#
_cell.length_a   1.000
_cell.length_b   1.000
_cell.length_c   1.000
_cell.angle_alpha   90.00
_cell.angle_beta   90.00
_cell.angle_gamma   90.00
#
_symmetry.space_group_name_H-M   'P 1'
#
loop_
_entity.id
_entity.type
_entity.pdbx_description
1 polymer ?
#
loop_
_entity_poly.entity_id
_entity_poly.type
_entity_poly.pdbx_seq_one_letter_code
_entity_poly.pdbx_strand_id
1 'polypeptide(L)' 'MRILSGIQPSGVLHIGNYFGMMRPAIELQKEGETFYFIADYHALTSLRDPKALSENSLRV' A
#
# COMPACT_ATOMS: atom_id res chain seq x y z
N MET A 1 8.07 17.88 -7.71
CA MET A 1 7.40 16.70 -8.32
C MET A 1 6.27 16.26 -7.41
N ARG A 2 5.13 15.81 -7.95
CA ARG A 2 4.05 15.20 -7.17
C ARG A 2 4.02 13.71 -7.44
N ILE A 3 4.00 12.91 -6.39
CA ILE A 3 4.13 11.46 -6.45
C ILE A 3 2.92 10.85 -5.73
N LEU A 4 2.20 9.96 -6.41
CA LEU A 4 1.05 9.25 -5.86
C LEU A 4 1.32 7.75 -5.95
N SER A 5 1.22 7.04 -4.83
CA SER A 5 1.41 5.59 -4.80
C SER A 5 0.37 4.93 -3.89
N GLY A 6 -0.22 3.84 -4.37
CA GLY A 6 -1.24 3.08 -3.66
C GLY A 6 -0.73 1.69 -3.30
N ILE A 7 -1.03 1.23 -2.09
CA ILE A 7 -0.70 -0.12 -1.62
C ILE A 7 -1.98 -0.93 -1.50
N GLN A 8 -2.05 -2.06 -2.19
CA GLN A 8 -3.20 -2.96 -2.08
C GLN A 8 -3.12 -3.77 -0.77
N PRO A 9 -4.19 -3.84 0.02
CA PRO A 9 -4.27 -4.70 1.21
C PRO A 9 -4.50 -6.18 0.83
N SER A 10 -3.53 -6.77 0.13
CA SER A 10 -3.61 -8.14 -0.42
C SER A 10 -3.25 -9.24 0.59
N GLY A 11 -2.87 -8.89 1.82
CA GLY A 11 -2.47 -9.85 2.85
C GLY A 11 -1.38 -9.30 3.77
N VAL A 12 -0.67 -10.21 4.44
CA VAL A 12 0.41 -9.85 5.36
C VAL A 12 1.62 -9.32 4.59
N LEU A 13 2.11 -8.14 4.97
CA LEU A 13 3.34 -7.58 4.44
C LEU A 13 4.54 -8.50 4.71
N HIS A 14 5.41 -8.64 3.72
CA HIS A 14 6.66 -9.37 3.83
C HIS A 14 7.84 -8.48 3.40
N ILE A 15 9.07 -8.98 3.60
CA ILE A 15 10.31 -8.23 3.35
C ILE A 15 10.43 -7.69 1.91
N GLY A 16 9.85 -8.40 0.93
CA GLY A 16 9.74 -7.92 -0.45
C GLY A 16 8.95 -6.62 -0.61
N ASN A 17 7.86 -6.41 0.15
CA ASN A 17 7.10 -5.16 0.10
C ASN A 17 7.95 -4.00 0.65
N TYR A 18 8.71 -4.25 1.71
CA TYR A 18 9.58 -3.25 2.30
C TYR A 18 10.66 -2.78 1.31
N PHE A 19 11.42 -3.71 0.74
CA PHE A 19 12.51 -3.35 -0.17
C PHE A 19 12.04 -2.90 -1.54
N GLY A 20 10.92 -3.47 -2.03
CA GLY A 20 10.40 -3.19 -3.36
C GLY A 20 9.58 -1.90 -3.46
N MET A 21 8.93 -1.47 -2.37
CA MET A 21 8.02 -0.33 -2.41
C MET A 21 8.19 0.62 -1.22
N MET A 22 8.16 0.14 0.04
CA MET A 22 8.11 1.04 1.19
C MET A 22 9.40 1.86 1.38
N ARG A 23 10.57 1.21 1.30
CA ARG A 23 11.87 1.90 1.42
C ARG A 23 12.07 2.92 0.29
N PRO A 24 11.87 2.59 -1.01
CA PRO A 24 11.88 3.58 -2.08
C PRO A 24 10.87 4.72 -1.88
N ALA A 25 9.65 4.41 -1.42
CA ALA A 25 8.63 5.41 -1.14
C ALA A 25 9.09 6.40 -0.06
N ILE A 26 9.72 5.94 1.03
CA ILE A 26 10.26 6.82 2.07
C ILE A 26 11.35 7.75 1.49
N GLU A 27 12.24 7.23 0.65
CA GLU A 27 13.30 8.05 0.04
C GLU A 27 12.73 9.12 -0.91
N LEU A 28 11.68 8.79 -1.66
CA LEU A 28 10.99 9.73 -2.56
C LEU A 28 10.36 10.93 -1.83
N GLN A 29 10.10 10.84 -0.53
CA GLN A 29 9.61 11.97 0.27
C GLN A 29 10.61 13.15 0.30
N LYS A 30 11.90 12.87 0.06
CA LYS A 30 12.95 13.89 -0.01
C LYS A 30 12.97 14.62 -1.37
N GLU A 31 12.32 14.06 -2.38
CA GLU A 31 12.38 14.53 -3.78
C GLU A 31 11.12 15.30 -4.22
N GLY A 32 10.05 15.25 -3.44
CA GLY A 32 8.80 15.94 -3.78
C GLY A 32 7.65 15.70 -2.82
N GLU A 33 6.50 16.24 -3.21
CA GLU A 33 5.25 16.05 -2.48
C GLU A 33 4.70 14.64 -2.77
N THR A 34 4.57 13.83 -1.73
CA THR A 34 4.18 12.42 -1.83
C THR A 34 2.81 12.18 -1.20
N PHE A 35 2.02 11.34 -1.86
CA PHE A 35 0.71 10.90 -1.41
C PHE A 35 0.69 9.37 -1.42
N TYR A 36 0.48 8.78 -0.26
CA TYR A 36 0.36 7.33 -0.08
C TYR A 36 -1.04 6.99 0.42
N PHE A 37 -1.63 5.95 -0.13
CA PHE A 37 -2.96 5.51 0.26
C PHE A 37 -3.11 3.99 0.19
N ILE A 38 -4.07 3.46 0.94
CA ILE A 38 -4.47 2.07 0.86
C ILE A 38 -5.49 1.95 -0.27
N ALA A 39 -5.20 1.12 -1.26
CA ALA A 39 -6.06 0.89 -2.42
C ALA A 39 -7.11 -0.21 -2.12
N ASP A 40 -7.91 -0.01 -1.07
CA ASP A 40 -8.91 -0.95 -0.57
C ASP A 40 -10.01 -1.26 -1.61
N TYR A 41 -10.46 -0.27 -2.36
CA TYR A 41 -11.45 -0.47 -3.44
C TYR A 41 -10.86 -1.29 -4.59
N HIS A 42 -9.58 -1.12 -4.90
CA HIS A 42 -8.90 -1.93 -5.91
C HIS A 42 -8.76 -3.39 -5.44
N ALA A 43 -8.56 -3.59 -4.13
CA ALA A 43 -8.49 -4.93 -3.54
C ALA A 43 -9.78 -5.74 -3.75
N LEU A 44 -10.95 -5.10 -3.83
CA LEU A 44 -12.25 -5.78 -4.05
C LEU A 44 -12.31 -6.59 -5.37
N THR A 45 -11.41 -6.33 -6.31
CA THR A 45 -11.27 -7.12 -7.55
C THR A 45 -10.79 -8.55 -7.30
N SER A 46 -10.08 -8.78 -6.19
CA SER A 46 -9.45 -10.07 -5.85
C SER A 46 -9.76 -10.57 -4.44
N LEU A 47 -9.99 -9.67 -3.48
CA LEU A 47 -10.32 -9.97 -2.08
C LEU A 47 -11.78 -9.61 -1.80
N ARG A 48 -12.63 -10.64 -1.61
CA ARG A 48 -14.09 -10.47 -1.38
C ARG A 48 -14.53 -10.67 0.06
N ASP A 49 -13.67 -11.21 0.92
CA ASP A 49 -13.97 -11.36 2.34
C ASP A 49 -13.89 -9.98 3.03
N PRO A 50 -15.01 -9.43 3.53
CA PRO A 50 -15.04 -8.11 4.15
C PRO A 50 -14.21 -8.05 5.44
N LYS A 51 -14.13 -9.15 6.21
CA LYS A 51 -13.33 -9.20 7.42
C LYS A 51 -11.86 -9.17 7.06
N ALA A 52 -11.44 -10.00 6.10
CA ALA A 52 -10.06 -10.02 5.62
C ALA A 52 -9.65 -8.67 5.00
N LEU A 53 -10.53 -8.01 4.22
CA LEU A 53 -10.25 -6.68 3.68
C LEU A 53 -10.05 -5.66 4.80
N SER A 54 -10.95 -5.63 5.78
CA SER A 54 -10.84 -4.70 6.92
C SER A 54 -9.57 -4.94 7.73
N GLU A 55 -9.22 -6.20 8.01
CA GLU A 55 -8.01 -6.56 8.75
C GLU A 55 -6.75 -6.21 7.97
N ASN A 56 -6.70 -6.54 6.67
CA ASN A 56 -5.53 -6.27 5.84
C ASN A 56 -5.32 -4.76 5.65
N SER A 57 -6.38 -3.97 5.45
CA SER A 57 -6.27 -2.51 5.32
C SER A 57 -5.63 -1.85 6.53
N LEU A 58 -5.86 -2.36 7.75
CA LEU A 58 -5.26 -1.84 8.97
C LEU A 58 -3.82 -2.35 9.21
N ARG A 59 -3.40 -3.38 8.48
CA ARG A 59 -2.10 -4.05 8.64
C ARG A 59 -1.07 -3.66 7.58
N VAL A 60 -1.50 -2.91 6.56
CA VAL A 60 -0.63 -2.31 5.52
C VAL A 60 0.08 -1.09 6.06
#